data_AF-A0A1C0SL13-F1
#
_entry.id   AF-A0A1C0SL13-F1
#
_cell.length_a   1.000
_cell.length_b   1.000
_cell.length_c   1.000
_cell.angle_alpha   90.00
_cell.angle_beta   90.00
_cell.angle_gamma   90.00
#
_symmetry.space_group_name_H-M   'P 1'
#
loop_
_entity.id
_entity.type
_entity.pdbx_description
1 polymer ?
#
loop_
_entity_poly.entity_id
_entity_poly.type
_entity_poly.pdbx_seq_one_letter_code
_entity_poly.pdbx_strand_id
1 'polypeptide(L)' 'MKRLFSMALLPMILGGCAATLPAEVSSLGDPADSTSGIRSTQYRSPISGYTHREPTGPKAWGPLNDAQSTAKGDAS' A
#
# COMPACT_ATOMS: atom_id res chain seq x y z
N MET A 1 -20.02 36.85 28.54
CA MET A 1 -18.70 36.18 28.41
C MET A 1 -18.76 34.66 28.58
N LYS A 2 -19.56 34.08 29.50
CA LYS A 2 -19.67 32.61 29.68
C LYS A 2 -20.08 31.82 28.42
N ARG A 3 -20.93 32.39 27.55
CA ARG A 3 -21.39 31.72 26.32
C ARG A 3 -20.30 31.59 25.24
N LEU A 4 -19.29 32.45 25.25
CA LEU A 4 -18.18 32.42 24.28
C LEU A 4 -17.21 31.27 24.58
N PHE A 5 -16.97 30.98 25.87
CA PHE A 5 -16.18 29.82 26.28
C PHE A 5 -16.82 28.50 25.86
N SER A 6 -18.15 28.37 26.01
CA SER A 6 -18.89 27.18 25.61
C SER A 6 -18.78 26.90 24.11
N MET A 7 -18.79 27.96 23.29
CA MET A 7 -18.77 27.88 21.83
C MET A 7 -17.40 27.50 21.28
N ALA A 8 -16.31 27.84 21.99
CA ALA A 8 -14.95 27.41 21.66
C ALA A 8 -14.62 25.98 22.14
N LEU A 9 -15.19 25.55 23.26
CA LEU A 9 -14.93 24.23 23.84
C LEU A 9 -15.62 23.10 23.06
N LEU A 10 -16.83 23.36 22.54
CA LEU A 10 -17.64 22.37 21.83
C LEU A 10 -16.93 21.73 20.61
N PRO A 11 -16.36 22.49 19.64
CA PRO A 11 -15.70 21.89 18.49
C PRO A 11 -14.42 21.14 18.89
N MET A 12 -13.79 21.51 20.00
CA MET A 12 -12.60 20.82 20.50
C MET A 12 -12.92 19.44 21.09
N ILE A 13 -14.10 19.30 21.72
CA ILE A 13 -14.60 18.02 22.23
C ILE A 13 -15.13 17.14 21.09
N LEU A 14 -15.86 17.72 20.12
CA LEU A 14 -16.41 16.96 18.99
C LEU A 14 -15.36 16.61 17.92
N GLY A 15 -14.29 17.40 17.77
CA GLY A 15 -13.24 17.20 16.77
C GLY A 15 -12.27 16.04 17.09
N GLY A 16 -12.29 15.52 18.31
CA GLY A 16 -11.42 14.42 18.74
C GLY A 16 -11.88 13.02 18.30
N CYS A 17 -13.10 12.87 17.77
CA CYS A 17 -13.70 11.56 17.52
C CYS A 17 -13.47 11.00 16.10
N ALA A 18 -12.71 11.70 15.25
CA ALA A 18 -12.37 11.27 13.89
C ALA A 18 -10.89 10.85 13.76
N ALA A 19 -10.27 10.38 14.84
CA ALA A 19 -9.01 9.65 14.76
C ALA A 19 -9.28 8.28 14.12
N THR A 20 -9.53 8.27 12.80
CA THR A 20 -9.40 7.06 12.01
C THR A 20 -7.92 6.74 11.99
N LEU A 21 -7.48 5.89 12.92
CA LEU A 21 -6.20 5.21 12.79
C LEU A 21 -6.13 4.68 11.36
N PRO A 22 -5.05 4.94 10.60
CA PRO A 22 -4.85 4.27 9.33
C PRO A 22 -5.08 2.78 9.56
N ALA A 23 -5.85 2.12 8.70
CA ALA A 23 -6.05 0.67 8.81
C ALA A 23 -4.67 0.05 9.01
N GLU A 24 -4.46 -0.55 10.19
CA GLU A 24 -3.20 -1.17 10.62
C GLU A 24 -2.54 -1.82 9.40
N VAL A 25 -1.50 -1.17 8.86
CA VAL A 25 -0.77 -1.69 7.72
C VAL A 25 0.10 -2.79 8.30
N SER A 26 -0.53 -3.96 8.47
CA SER A 26 -0.01 -5.16 9.11
C SER A 26 0.47 -4.93 10.55
N SER A 27 -0.42 -5.17 11.51
CA SER A 27 0.02 -5.66 12.82
C SER A 27 0.56 -7.10 12.65
N LEU A 28 1.71 -7.26 11.99
CA LEU A 28 2.53 -8.42 12.29
C LEU A 28 2.93 -8.21 13.75
N GLY A 29 2.38 -9.03 14.64
CA GLY A 29 2.69 -8.98 16.06
C GLY A 29 4.21 -8.99 16.27
N ASP A 30 4.65 -8.34 17.35
CA ASP A 30 6.06 -8.32 17.73
C ASP A 30 6.61 -9.76 17.72
N PRO A 31 7.65 -10.08 16.93
CA PRO A 31 8.20 -11.43 16.87
C PRO A 31 8.80 -11.90 18.20
N ALA A 32 9.06 -10.99 19.14
CA ALA A 32 9.50 -11.30 20.50
C ALA A 32 8.34 -11.50 21.50
N ASP A 33 7.08 -11.27 21.09
CA ASP A 33 5.92 -11.49 21.94
C ASP A 33 5.72 -12.99 22.20
N SER A 34 6.03 -13.43 23.42
CA SER A 34 5.83 -14.82 23.84
C SER A 34 4.37 -15.29 23.80
N THR A 35 3.39 -14.37 23.74
CA THR A 35 1.97 -14.68 23.56
C THR A 35 1.56 -14.79 22.10
N SER A 36 2.42 -14.35 21.17
CA SER A 36 2.29 -14.61 19.74
C SER A 36 2.61 -16.09 19.46
N GLY A 37 1.63 -16.94 19.69
CA GLY A 37 1.77 -18.37 19.44
C GLY A 37 2.13 -18.64 17.97
N ILE A 38 3.04 -19.59 17.73
CA ILE A 38 3.26 -20.13 16.38
C ILE A 38 1.95 -20.80 15.96
N ARG A 39 1.14 -20.09 15.17
CA ARG A 39 -0.10 -20.66 14.66
C ARG A 39 0.30 -21.83 13.76
N SER A 40 -0.17 -23.03 14.09
CA SER A 40 -0.02 -24.17 13.19
C SER A 40 -0.81 -23.86 11.93
N THR A 41 -0.10 -23.46 10.88
CA THR A 41 -0.68 -23.27 9.56
C THR A 41 -0.33 -24.51 8.76
N GLN A 42 -1.32 -25.03 8.04
CA GLN A 42 -1.06 -26.09 7.07
C GLN A 42 -0.29 -25.48 5.91
N TYR A 43 0.79 -26.12 5.48
CA TYR A 43 1.52 -25.71 4.30
C TYR A 43 0.55 -25.71 3.11
N ARG A 44 0.42 -24.56 2.45
CA ARG A 44 -0.31 -24.42 1.19
C ARG A 44 0.70 -24.13 0.09
N SER A 45 0.74 -25.00 -0.91
CA SER A 45 1.63 -24.79 -2.06
C SER A 45 1.27 -23.48 -2.77
N PRO A 46 2.23 -22.57 -2.98
CA PRO A 46 1.98 -21.30 -3.66
C PRO A 46 1.68 -21.47 -5.15
N ILE A 47 1.97 -22.65 -5.70
CA ILE A 47 1.72 -23.02 -7.10
C ILE A 47 0.50 -23.92 -7.26
N SER A 48 -0.24 -24.20 -6.18
CA SER A 48 -1.47 -24.99 -6.26
C SER A 48 -2.47 -24.30 -7.19
N GLY A 49 -2.86 -24.97 -8.29
CA GLY A 49 -3.76 -24.41 -9.29
C GLY A 49 -3.08 -23.45 -10.29
N TYR A 50 -1.75 -23.41 -10.33
CA TYR A 50 -1.03 -22.65 -11.34
C TYR A 50 -1.39 -23.16 -12.73
N THR A 51 -1.91 -22.25 -13.56
CA THR A 51 -2.09 -22.47 -14.99
C THR A 51 -1.13 -21.55 -15.69
N HIS A 52 -0.24 -22.13 -16.51
CA HIS A 52 0.73 -21.37 -17.26
C HIS A 52 0.03 -20.39 -18.21
N ARG A 53 0.51 -19.15 -18.24
CA ARG A 53 0.07 -18.11 -19.17
C ARG A 53 1.31 -17.46 -19.75
N GLU A 54 1.37 -17.44 -21.07
CA GLU A 54 2.37 -16.67 -21.78
C GLU A 54 2.04 -15.18 -21.64
N PRO A 55 3.04 -14.31 -21.41
CA PRO A 55 2.86 -12.88 -21.51
C PRO A 55 2.32 -12.52 -22.91
N THR A 56 1.08 -12.03 -22.97
CA THR A 56 0.48 -11.58 -24.23
C THR A 56 0.93 -10.17 -24.63
N GLY A 57 1.70 -9.52 -23.76
CA GLY A 57 2.26 -8.20 -23.95
C GLY A 57 2.72 -7.56 -22.63
N PRO A 58 3.22 -6.32 -22.66
CA PRO A 58 3.43 -5.51 -23.86
C PRO A 58 4.53 -6.10 -24.76
N LYS A 59 4.50 -5.77 -26.06
CA LYS A 59 5.62 -6.08 -26.97
C LYS A 59 6.92 -5.55 -26.35
N ALA A 60 8.05 -6.19 -26.68
CA ALA A 60 9.36 -5.72 -26.24
C ALA A 60 9.50 -4.22 -26.52
N TRP A 61 9.89 -3.46 -25.50
CA TRP A 61 9.90 -2.00 -25.55
C TRP A 61 11.05 -1.45 -26.40
N GLY A 62 12.13 -2.22 -26.59
CA GLY A 62 13.30 -1.82 -27.39
C GLY A 62 12.95 -1.37 -28.81
N PRO A 63 12.29 -2.20 -29.63
CA PRO A 63 11.87 -1.81 -30.97
C PRO A 63 10.94 -0.58 -31.04
N LEU A 64 10.12 -0.36 -30.00
CA LEU A 64 9.27 0.82 -29.90
C LEU A 64 10.08 2.07 -29.59
N ASN A 65 11.07 1.95 -28.72
CA ASN A 65 11.99 3.03 -28.36
C ASN A 65 12.89 3.42 -29.54
N ASP A 66 13.39 2.45 -30.30
CA ASP A 66 14.19 2.70 -31.50
C ASP A 66 13.37 3.40 -32.59
N ALA A 67 12.10 3.01 -32.76
CA ALA A 67 11.19 3.64 -33.73
C ALA A 67 10.75 5.06 -33.31
N GLN A 68 10.70 5.35 -32.01
CA GLN A 68 10.37 6.67 -31.47
C GLN A 68 11.60 7.55 -31.20
N SER A 69 12.81 6.98 -31.29
CA SER A 69 14.05 7.71 -31.17
C SER A 69 14.17 8.65 -32.38
N THR A 70 14.18 9.96 -32.11
CA THR A 70 14.64 10.95 -33.08
C THR A 70 16.13 10.72 -33.28
N ALA A 71 16.50 9.90 -34.27
CA ALA A 71 17.88 9.63 -34.59
C ALA A 71 18.68 10.95 -34.67
N LYS A 72 19.76 11.02 -33.87
CA LYS A 72 20.65 12.16 -33.64
C LYS A 72 20.01 13.35 -32.92
N GLY A 73 20.06 13.30 -31.58
CA GLY A 73 20.54 14.48 -30.88
C GLY A 73 21.97 14.73 -31.35
N ASP A 74 22.15 15.69 -32.24
CA ASP A 74 23.46 16.31 -32.45
C ASP A 74 23.84 16.94 -31.11
N ALA A 75 24.61 16.19 -30.32
CA ALA A 75 25.32 16.73 -29.17
C ALA A 75 26.24 17.83 -29.69
N SER A 76 25.82 19.08 -29.48
CA SER A 76 26.63 20.28 -29.67
C SER A 76 27.79 20.31 -28.68
#